data_AF-A0ABD5TT76-F1
#
_entry.id   AF-A0ABD5TT76-F1
#
_cell.length_a   1.000
_cell.length_b   1.000
_cell.length_c   1.000
_cell.angle_alpha   90.00
_cell.angle_beta   90.00
_cell.angle_gamma   90.00
#
_symmetry.space_group_name_H-M   'P 1'
#
loop_
_entity.id
_entity.type
_entity.pdbx_description
1 polymer ?
#
loop_
_entity_poly.entity_id
_entity_poly.type
_entity_poly.pdbx_seq_one_letter_code
_entity_poly.pdbx_strand_id
1 'polypeptide(L)'
;MEPPRSKTAKIATVLQRCLEVSTRVGLRSLLVVSGWFAIYAVVGFLGSTVGWIDPSYPLFSLERDPFFVIGITLVALSTGVVTSSLLLHHFLVGFEDDESQFSVLLGFVSLGFSAAVLRVTLPIAVEILLRVF
;
A
#
# COMPACT_ATOMS: atom_id res chain seq x y z
N MET A 1 -38.81 -9.32 25.24
CA MET A 1 -37.57 -10.12 25.13
C MET A 1 -36.67 -9.43 24.12
N GLU A 2 -35.82 -8.52 24.59
CA GLU A 2 -34.83 -7.84 23.75
C GLU A 2 -33.58 -8.76 23.61
N PRO A 3 -33.06 -8.99 22.40
CA PRO A 3 -31.88 -9.83 22.24
C PRO A 3 -30.61 -9.09 22.70
N PRO A 4 -29.54 -9.82 23.09
CA PRO A 4 -28.32 -9.27 23.69
C PRO A 4 -27.46 -8.52 22.65
N ARG A 5 -27.89 -7.32 22.25
CA ARG A 5 -27.26 -6.50 21.19
C ARG A 5 -26.05 -5.66 21.63
N SER A 6 -25.69 -5.66 22.92
CA SER A 6 -24.79 -4.63 23.50
C SER A 6 -23.30 -4.82 23.17
N LYS A 7 -22.76 -6.05 23.17
CA LYS A 7 -21.32 -6.28 23.01
C LYS A 7 -20.89 -6.31 21.54
N THR A 8 -21.63 -7.03 20.70
CA THR A 8 -21.33 -7.16 19.27
C THR A 8 -21.45 -5.82 18.53
N ALA A 9 -22.46 -5.02 18.86
CA ALA A 9 -22.61 -3.67 18.28
C ALA A 9 -21.49 -2.72 18.71
N LYS A 10 -21.01 -2.81 19.96
CA LYS A 10 -19.86 -2.04 20.43
C LYS A 10 -18.57 -2.44 19.72
N ILE A 11 -18.35 -3.73 19.49
CA ILE A 11 -17.16 -4.21 18.77
C ILE A 11 -17.21 -3.77 17.31
N ALA A 12 -18.36 -3.92 16.64
CA ALA A 12 -18.54 -3.50 15.25
C ALA A 12 -18.30 -1.99 15.06
N THR A 13 -18.83 -1.16 15.96
CA THR A 13 -18.63 0.30 15.90
C THR A 13 -17.19 0.73 16.15
N VAL A 14 -16.47 0.07 17.06
CA VAL A 14 -15.04 0.32 17.28
C VAL A 14 -14.21 -0.13 16.07
N LEU A 15 -14.51 -1.30 15.51
CA LEU A 15 -13.85 -1.82 14.32
C LEU A 15 -14.08 -0.89 13.12
N GLN A 16 -15.31 -0.45 12.91
CA GLN A 16 -15.64 0.50 11.84
C GLN A 16 -14.83 1.80 11.97
N ARG A 17 -14.78 2.40 13.15
CA ARG A 17 -13.98 3.61 13.38
C ARG A 17 -12.48 3.36 13.15
N CYS A 18 -11.97 2.22 13.58
CA CYS A 18 -10.59 1.84 13.35
C CYS A 18 -10.29 1.73 11.85
N LEU A 19 -11.19 1.12 11.08
CA LEU A 19 -11.06 0.96 9.63
C LEU A 19 -11.15 2.30 8.90
N GLU A 20 -12.05 3.19 9.29
CA GLU A 20 -12.15 4.54 8.72
C GLU A 20 -10.87 5.34 8.97
N VAL A 21 -10.33 5.26 10.19
CA VAL A 21 -9.06 5.92 10.54
C VAL A 21 -7.90 5.29 9.78
N SER A 22 -7.80 3.96 9.74
CA SER A 22 -6.78 3.21 9.02
C SER A 22 -6.79 3.55 7.53
N THR A 23 -7.98 3.60 6.92
CA THR A 23 -8.14 3.95 5.51
C THR A 23 -7.71 5.39 5.26
N ARG A 24 -8.08 6.33 6.13
CA ARG A 24 -7.71 7.76 5.97
C ARG A 24 -6.21 7.98 6.15
N VAL A 25 -5.59 7.37 7.16
CA VAL A 25 -4.15 7.46 7.40
C VAL A 25 -3.39 6.73 6.30
N GLY A 26 -3.84 5.54 5.93
CA GLY A 26 -3.28 4.73 4.86
C GLY A 26 -3.33 5.45 3.51
N LEU A 27 -4.44 6.10 3.17
CA LEU A 27 -4.57 6.85 1.92
C LEU A 27 -3.60 8.04 1.87
N ARG A 28 -3.46 8.77 2.98
CA ARG A 28 -2.46 9.84 3.09
C ARG A 28 -1.04 9.30 2.95
N SER A 29 -0.72 8.20 3.63
CA SER A 29 0.57 7.51 3.50
C SER A 29 0.82 7.11 2.05
N LEU A 30 -0.17 6.49 1.41
CA LEU A 30 -0.09 6.06 0.02
C LEU A 30 0.18 7.24 -0.91
N LEU A 31 -0.54 8.35 -0.77
CA LEU A 31 -0.32 9.54 -1.60
C LEU A 31 1.08 10.13 -1.42
N VAL A 32 1.56 10.24 -0.19
CA VAL A 32 2.90 10.80 0.10
C VAL A 32 3.99 9.88 -0.45
N VAL A 33 3.91 8.58 -0.16
CA VAL A 33 4.92 7.59 -0.56
C VAL A 33 4.91 7.38 -2.07
N SER A 34 3.73 7.24 -2.68
CA SER A 34 3.61 7.10 -4.13
C SER A 34 4.04 8.36 -4.87
N GLY A 35 3.70 9.56 -4.37
CA GLY A 35 4.15 10.82 -4.93
C GLY A 35 5.66 10.97 -4.91
N TRP A 36 6.29 10.69 -3.75
CA TRP A 36 7.75 10.66 -3.64
C TRP A 36 8.39 9.65 -4.60
N PHE A 37 7.86 8.43 -4.65
CA PHE A 37 8.38 7.37 -5.51
C PHE A 37 8.20 7.69 -7.01
N ALA A 38 7.09 8.32 -7.39
CA ALA A 38 6.85 8.77 -8.75
C ALA A 38 7.84 9.86 -9.17
N ILE A 39 8.15 10.82 -8.29
CA ILE A 39 9.19 11.82 -8.54
C ILE A 39 10.54 11.14 -8.75
N TYR A 40 10.91 10.20 -7.88
CA TYR A 40 12.14 9.42 -8.03
C TYR A 40 12.17 8.68 -9.38
N ALA A 41 11.06 8.04 -9.78
CA ALA A 41 10.98 7.31 -11.05
C ALA A 41 11.10 8.22 -12.27
N VAL A 42 10.41 9.37 -12.26
CA VAL A 42 10.46 10.35 -13.35
C VAL A 42 11.85 10.97 -13.46
N VAL A 43 12.45 11.38 -12.35
CA VAL A 43 13.80 11.97 -12.33
C VAL A 43 14.85 10.93 -12.76
N GLY A 44 14.75 9.69 -12.28
CA GLY A 44 15.64 8.60 -12.70
C GLY A 44 15.53 8.30 -14.19
N PHE A 45 14.32 8.26 -14.73
CA PHE A 45 14.08 8.02 -16.15
C PHE A 45 14.56 9.18 -17.04
N LEU A 46 14.26 10.42 -16.68
CA LEU A 46 14.71 11.60 -17.43
C LEU A 46 16.24 11.77 -17.33
N GLY A 47 16.81 11.58 -16.14
CA GLY A 47 18.25 11.70 -15.93
C GLY A 47 19.05 10.62 -16.66
N SER A 48 18.53 9.39 -16.75
CA SER A 48 19.16 8.32 -17.53
C SER A 48 19.08 8.55 -19.04
N THR A 49 17.97 9.09 -19.55
CA THR A 49 17.82 9.38 -20.99
C THR A 49 18.66 10.57 -21.46
N VAL A 50 18.85 11.58 -20.61
CA VAL A 50 19.67 12.76 -20.92
C VAL A 50 21.16 12.54 -20.63
N GLY A 51 21.52 11.44 -19.93
CA GLY A 51 22.90 11.13 -19.55
C GLY A 51 23.42 11.96 -18.37
N TRP A 52 22.53 12.53 -17.56
CA TRP A 52 22.88 13.27 -16.34
C TRP A 52 23.19 12.36 -15.15
N ILE A 53 22.70 11.12 -15.17
CA ILE A 53 22.95 10.14 -14.12
C ILE A 53 24.16 9.28 -14.52
N ASP A 54 25.03 9.02 -13.55
CA ASP A 54 26.19 8.15 -13.74
C ASP A 54 25.73 6.79 -14.29
N PRO A 55 26.24 6.33 -15.45
CA PRO A 55 25.89 5.04 -16.03
C PRO A 55 26.15 3.86 -15.08
N SER A 56 27.03 4.06 -14.10
CA SER A 56 27.41 3.06 -13.10
C SER A 56 26.37 2.90 -11.99
N TYR A 57 25.45 3.86 -11.81
CA TYR A 57 24.37 3.73 -10.84
C TYR A 57 23.25 2.85 -11.40
N PRO A 58 22.94 1.71 -10.77
CA PRO A 58 22.02 0.71 -11.32
C PRO A 58 20.55 1.08 -11.04
N LEU A 59 20.08 2.21 -11.62
CA LEU A 59 18.72 2.71 -11.46
C LEU A 59 17.68 1.60 -11.67
N PHE A 60 16.67 1.57 -10.80
CA PHE A 60 15.55 0.62 -10.88
C PHE A 60 15.95 -0.86 -10.68
N SER A 61 17.17 -1.13 -10.23
CA SER A 61 17.61 -2.49 -9.91
C SER A 61 17.01 -2.96 -8.58
N LEU A 62 16.36 -4.13 -8.59
CA LEU A 62 15.86 -4.78 -7.38
C LEU A 62 16.96 -5.26 -6.41
N GLU A 63 18.21 -5.36 -6.88
CA GLU A 63 19.33 -5.86 -6.06
C GLU A 63 20.29 -4.75 -5.64
N ARG A 64 20.45 -3.74 -6.50
CA ARG A 64 21.54 -2.76 -6.38
C ARG A 64 21.06 -1.33 -6.16
N ASP A 65 19.76 -1.07 -6.30
CA ASP A 65 19.18 0.24 -6.03
C ASP A 65 18.35 0.21 -4.74
N PRO A 66 18.94 0.62 -3.60
CA PRO A 66 18.24 0.58 -2.32
C PRO A 66 17.07 1.55 -2.25
N PHE A 67 17.13 2.69 -2.95
CA PHE A 67 16.03 3.66 -2.97
C PHE A 67 14.83 3.13 -3.74
N PHE A 68 15.09 2.44 -4.87
CA PHE A 68 14.04 1.78 -5.63
C PHE A 68 13.34 0.70 -4.81
N VAL A 69 14.12 -0.22 -4.20
CA VAL A 69 13.58 -1.35 -3.43
C VAL A 69 12.79 -0.89 -2.20
N ILE A 70 13.33 0.09 -1.45
CA ILE A 70 12.62 0.64 -0.28
C ILE A 70 11.37 1.38 -0.74
N GLY A 71 11.47 2.21 -1.78
CA GLY A 71 10.35 2.97 -2.31
C GLY A 71 9.19 2.09 -2.76
N ILE A 72 9.46 1.10 -3.61
CA ILE A 72 8.43 0.18 -4.11
C ILE A 72 7.82 -0.66 -2.98
N THR A 73 8.62 -1.05 -1.97
CA THR A 73 8.13 -1.77 -0.79
C THR A 73 7.18 -0.91 0.04
N LEU A 74 7.50 0.35 0.27
CA LEU A 74 6.63 1.27 1.02
C LEU A 74 5.33 1.57 0.27
N VAL A 75 5.38 1.73 -1.06
CA VAL A 75 4.18 1.88 -1.90
C VAL A 75 3.30 0.64 -1.79
N ALA A 76 3.90 -0.56 -1.92
CA ALA A 76 3.18 -1.81 -1.84
C ALA A 76 2.57 -2.03 -0.44
N LEU A 77 3.30 -1.74 0.65
CA LEU A 77 2.78 -1.79 2.02
C LEU A 77 1.58 -0.86 2.19
N SER A 78 1.71 0.41 1.79
CA SER A 78 0.66 1.40 1.93
C SER A 78 -0.59 1.00 1.12
N THR A 79 -0.40 0.49 -0.10
CA THR A 79 -1.49 0.00 -0.95
C THR A 79 -2.20 -1.19 -0.32
N GLY A 80 -1.45 -2.17 0.22
CA GLY A 80 -2.02 -3.34 0.90
C GLY A 80 -2.83 -2.96 2.14
N VAL A 81 -2.34 -2.02 2.95
CA VAL A 81 -3.07 -1.53 4.14
C VAL A 81 -4.37 -0.81 3.77
N VAL A 82 -4.34 0.05 2.75
CA VAL A 82 -5.53 0.79 2.29
C VAL A 82 -6.57 -0.16 1.72
N THR A 83 -6.16 -1.06 0.82
CA THR A 83 -7.06 -1.99 0.14
C THR A 83 -7.67 -3.00 1.11
N SER A 84 -6.89 -3.55 2.03
CA SER A 84 -7.41 -4.42 3.08
C SER A 84 -8.39 -3.70 4.02
N SER A 85 -8.10 -2.45 4.40
CA SER A 85 -9.00 -1.66 5.24
C SER A 85 -10.32 -1.35 4.54
N LEU A 86 -10.28 -1.02 3.24
CA LEU A 86 -11.47 -0.77 2.42
C LEU A 86 -12.32 -2.03 2.23
N LEU A 87 -11.69 -3.15 1.91
CA LEU A 87 -12.38 -4.45 1.77
C LEU A 87 -13.05 -4.85 3.08
N LEU A 88 -12.33 -4.74 4.21
CA LEU A 88 -12.87 -5.12 5.52
C LEU A 88 -14.00 -4.18 5.96
N HIS A 89 -13.95 -2.90 5.58
CA HIS A 89 -15.04 -1.96 5.79
C HIS A 89 -16.29 -2.35 4.99
N HIS A 90 -16.11 -2.70 3.71
CA HIS A 90 -17.23 -3.14 2.85
C HIS A 90 -17.84 -4.45 3.34
N PHE A 91 -17.03 -5.40 3.81
CA PHE A 91 -17.54 -6.62 4.44
C PHE A 91 -18.35 -6.36 5.72
N LEU A 92 -18.07 -5.27 6.44
CA LEU A 92 -18.77 -4.92 7.67
C LEU A 92 -20.09 -4.17 7.42
N VAL A 93 -20.10 -3.26 6.43
CA VAL A 93 -21.24 -2.36 6.15
C VAL A 93 -22.20 -2.96 5.12
N GLY A 94 -21.74 -3.88 4.27
CA GLY A 94 -22.51 -4.48 3.19
C GLY A 94 -22.29 -3.80 1.84
N PHE A 95 -22.80 -4.43 0.78
CA PHE A 95 -22.70 -3.94 -0.61
C PHE A 95 -24.09 -3.48 -1.06
N GLU A 96 -24.33 -2.17 -1.14
CA GLU A 96 -25.64 -1.64 -1.55
C GLU A 96 -25.72 -1.35 -3.06
N ASP A 97 -24.60 -1.03 -3.73
CA ASP A 97 -24.55 -0.57 -5.13
C ASP A 97 -23.57 -1.36 -6.02
N ASP A 98 -23.82 -1.39 -7.33
CA ASP A 98 -22.92 -2.01 -8.33
C ASP A 98 -21.52 -1.37 -8.35
N GLU A 99 -21.42 -0.06 -8.10
CA GLU A 99 -20.13 0.64 -7.94
C GLU A 99 -19.32 0.10 -6.75
N SER A 100 -20.01 -0.28 -5.67
CA SER A 100 -19.39 -0.89 -4.48
C SER A 100 -18.80 -2.26 -4.82
N GLN A 101 -19.50 -3.07 -5.64
CA GLN A 101 -19.00 -4.37 -6.08
C GLN A 101 -17.75 -4.25 -6.96
N PHE A 102 -17.73 -3.29 -7.88
CA PHE A 102 -16.56 -3.03 -8.72
C PHE A 102 -15.36 -2.54 -7.88
N SER A 103 -15.59 -1.64 -6.92
CA SER A 103 -14.57 -1.15 -5.99
C SER A 103 -13.94 -2.29 -5.17
N VAL A 104 -14.77 -3.24 -4.73
CA VAL A 104 -14.33 -4.42 -3.98
C VAL A 104 -13.51 -5.37 -4.86
N LEU A 105 -13.94 -5.61 -6.10
CA LEU A 105 -13.17 -6.40 -7.05
C LEU A 105 -11.78 -5.78 -7.29
N LEU A 106 -11.73 -4.47 -7.55
CA LEU A 106 -10.48 -3.74 -7.72
C LEU A 106 -9.62 -3.78 -6.45
N GLY A 107 -10.25 -3.71 -5.27
CA GLY A 107 -9.62 -3.89 -3.98
C GLY A 107 -8.91 -5.24 -3.85
N PHE A 108 -9.54 -6.34 -4.26
CA PHE A 108 -8.92 -7.67 -4.26
C PHE A 108 -7.74 -7.77 -5.22
N VAL A 109 -7.88 -7.24 -6.44
CA VAL A 109 -6.79 -7.21 -7.43
C VAL A 109 -5.60 -6.42 -6.87
N SER A 110 -5.87 -5.24 -6.30
CA SER A 110 -4.84 -4.37 -5.73
C SER A 110 -4.16 -5.01 -4.50
N LEU A 111 -4.92 -5.69 -3.65
CA LEU A 111 -4.39 -6.46 -2.53
C LEU A 111 -3.46 -7.59 -3.00
N GLY A 112 -3.89 -8.36 -4.01
CA GLY A 112 -3.10 -9.45 -4.59
C GLY A 112 -1.80 -8.93 -5.22
N PHE A 113 -1.87 -7.84 -5.98
CA PHE A 113 -0.70 -7.20 -6.56
C PHE A 113 0.27 -6.68 -5.48
N SER A 114 -0.25 -5.97 -4.47
CA SER A 114 0.55 -5.50 -3.34
C SER A 114 1.26 -6.66 -2.62
N ALA A 115 0.55 -7.75 -2.34
CA ALA A 115 1.12 -8.92 -1.69
C ALA A 115 2.23 -9.58 -2.55
N ALA A 116 2.02 -9.68 -3.87
CA ALA A 116 3.03 -10.21 -4.79
C ALA A 116 4.30 -9.34 -4.81
N VAL A 117 4.14 -8.02 -4.88
CA VAL A 117 5.27 -7.08 -4.83
C VAL A 117 6.01 -7.22 -3.49
N LEU A 118 5.29 -7.20 -2.36
CA LEU A 118 5.89 -7.33 -1.04
C LEU A 118 6.64 -8.65 -0.87
N ARG A 119 6.11 -9.75 -1.40
CA ARG A 119 6.79 -11.05 -1.34
C ARG A 119 8.19 -11.01 -1.96
N VAL A 120 8.38 -10.20 -3.00
CA VAL A 120 9.67 -10.05 -3.69
C VAL A 120 10.53 -8.99 -2.99
N THR A 121 9.96 -7.84 -2.65
CA THR A 121 10.74 -6.65 -2.28
C THR A 121 10.99 -6.52 -0.78
N LEU A 122 10.08 -7.03 0.06
CA LEU A 122 10.20 -6.96 1.52
C LEU A 122 11.46 -7.65 2.08
N PRO A 123 11.83 -8.88 1.70
CA PRO A 123 13.04 -9.50 2.25
C PRO A 123 14.30 -8.70 1.90
N ILE A 124 14.37 -8.18 0.67
CA ILE A 124 15.49 -7.36 0.19
C ILE A 124 15.53 -6.02 0.93
N ALA A 125 14.38 -5.36 1.10
CA ALA A 125 14.27 -4.09 1.82
C ALA A 125 14.71 -4.23 3.28
N VAL A 126 14.31 -5.32 3.94
CA VAL A 126 14.73 -5.61 5.33
C VAL A 126 16.23 -5.85 5.41
N GLU A 127 16.80 -6.63 4.48
CA GLU A 127 18.24 -6.87 4.43
C GLU A 127 19.03 -5.56 4.24
N ILE A 128 18.57 -4.69 3.32
CA ILE A 128 19.18 -3.37 3.10
C ILE A 128 19.11 -2.53 4.38
N LEU A 129 17.95 -2.48 5.04
CA LEU A 129 17.76 -1.72 6.27
C LEU A 129 18.72 -2.22 7.37
N LEU A 130 18.82 -3.53 7.56
CA LEU A 130 19.69 -4.16 8.56
C LEU A 130 21.20 -4.01 8.26
N ARG A 131 21.59 -3.73 7.01
CA ARG A 131 22.99 -3.43 6.67
C ARG A 131 23.36 -1.96 6.88
N VAL A 132 22.37 -1.07 6.86
CA VAL A 132 22.56 0.38 7.01
C VAL A 132 22.55 0.82 8.48
N PHE A 133 21.88 0.07 9.37
CA PHE A 133 21.86 0.26 10.82
C PHE A 133 22.81 -0.70 11.53
#